data_AF-A0A2V2S7H7-F1
#
_entry.id   AF-A0A2V2S7H7-F1
#
_cell.length_a   1.000
_cell.length_b   1.000
_cell.length_c   1.000
_cell.angle_alpha   90.00
_cell.angle_beta   90.00
_cell.angle_gamma   90.00
#
_symmetry.space_group_name_H-M   'P 1'
#
loop_
_entity.id
_entity.type
_entity.pdbx_description
1 polymer ?
#
loop_
_entity_poly.entity_id
_entity_poly.type
_entity_poly.pdbx_seq_one_letter_code
_entity_poly.pdbx_strand_id
1 'polypeptide(L)'
;MLGFSRDSSAEEPSFCDVNNVVKDTIRLLGDRFLREVEVSFKPSTDLPPAVGSKDFIQQILLNFIFNAAEATSPERGQLVRADDTDAGGGKTGADQAPARERRGQAVRAPIIIVAARRTPEPLSEMVLTPAAAPGYVTISVQDFGCGIAPENRARLFEPFFTTKALSTRRGTGLGLSMAYELARKMGAGLAFESQVGQGSTFFLVLAASE
;
A
#
# COMPACT_ATOMS: atom_id res chain seq x y z
N MET A 1 30.94 30.68 27.71
CA MET A 1 31.54 29.67 28.61
C MET A 1 30.42 28.73 29.03
N LEU A 2 30.56 27.45 28.65
CA LEU A 2 29.86 26.22 29.08
C LEU A 2 28.41 26.32 29.58
N GLY A 3 27.45 25.70 28.89
CA GLY A 3 27.07 24.29 29.09
C GLY A 3 25.54 24.33 29.25
N PHE A 4 24.72 23.45 28.70
CA PHE A 4 24.78 22.00 28.78
C PHE A 4 24.12 21.40 27.53
N SER A 5 24.82 20.45 26.92
CA SER A 5 24.22 19.39 26.11
C SER A 5 23.11 18.73 26.92
N ARG A 6 21.89 18.69 26.37
CA ARG A 6 20.95 17.65 26.77
C ARG A 6 21.44 16.37 26.14
N ASP A 7 21.99 15.49 26.98
CA ASP A 7 22.06 14.07 26.70
C ASP A 7 20.73 13.61 26.09
N SER A 8 20.82 12.89 24.98
CA SER A 8 19.71 12.20 24.36
C SER A 8 19.28 11.06 25.28
N SER A 9 18.50 11.40 26.32
CA SER A 9 17.75 10.42 27.10
C SER A 9 16.91 9.61 26.13
N ALA A 10 17.09 8.29 26.10
CA ALA A 10 16.31 7.36 25.30
C ALA A 10 14.82 7.76 25.33
N GLU A 11 14.26 8.18 24.18
CA GLU A 11 12.83 8.43 24.07
C GLU A 11 12.12 7.14 24.46
N GLU A 12 11.28 7.18 25.51
CA GLU A 12 10.47 6.02 25.88
C GLU A 12 9.67 5.56 24.65
N PRO A 13 9.55 4.24 24.42
CA PRO A 13 8.82 3.73 23.27
C PRO A 13 7.38 4.25 23.30
N SER A 14 7.00 5.00 22.26
CA SER A 14 5.62 5.46 22.12
C SER A 14 4.74 4.29 21.70
N PHE A 15 3.59 4.14 22.36
CA PHE A 15 2.59 3.11 22.02
C PHE A 15 1.41 3.73 21.28
N CYS A 16 0.81 2.96 20.37
CA CYS A 16 -0.36 3.41 19.64
C CYS A 16 -1.42 2.31 19.45
N ASP A 17 -2.69 2.75 19.43
CA ASP A 17 -3.82 1.93 18.99
C ASP A 17 -3.86 1.93 17.46
N VAL A 18 -3.43 0.83 16.86
CA VAL A 18 -3.36 0.66 15.41
C VAL A 18 -4.72 0.85 14.72
N ASN A 19 -5.82 0.40 15.32
CA ASN A 19 -7.13 0.60 14.71
C ASN A 19 -7.49 2.08 14.64
N ASN A 20 -7.19 2.85 15.68
CA ASN A 20 -7.44 4.29 15.68
C ASN A 20 -6.51 5.03 14.71
N VAL A 21 -5.23 4.64 14.63
CA VAL A 21 -4.28 5.20 13.66
C VAL A 21 -4.77 4.97 12.23
N VAL A 22 -5.23 3.77 11.89
CA VAL A 22 -5.79 3.47 10.55
C VAL A 22 -7.06 4.28 10.28
N LYS A 23 -8.00 4.32 11.22
CA LYS A 23 -9.24 5.12 11.09
C LYS A 23 -8.93 6.60 10.85
N ASP A 24 -8.00 7.17 11.62
CA ASP A 24 -7.58 8.56 11.48
C ASP A 24 -6.91 8.81 10.13
N THR A 25 -6.06 7.89 9.68
CA THR A 25 -5.44 7.97 8.35
C THR A 25 -6.47 8.00 7.24
N ILE A 26 -7.50 7.15 7.30
CA ILE A 26 -8.56 7.11 6.28
C ILE A 26 -9.35 8.43 6.27
N ARG A 27 -9.57 9.05 7.43
CA ARG A 27 -10.22 10.37 7.53
C ARG A 27 -9.38 11.48 6.87
N LEU A 28 -8.05 11.37 6.92
CA LEU A 28 -7.15 12.35 6.31
C LEU A 28 -7.13 12.32 4.78
N LEU A 29 -7.59 11.23 4.14
CA LEU A 29 -7.63 11.12 2.68
C LEU A 29 -8.59 12.15 2.05
N GLY A 30 -9.62 12.55 2.79
CA GLY A 30 -10.61 13.55 2.39
C GLY A 30 -11.58 13.09 1.29
N ASP A 31 -12.70 13.81 1.18
CA ASP A 31 -13.82 13.43 0.32
C ASP A 31 -13.46 13.33 -1.17
N ARG A 32 -12.48 14.11 -1.63
CA ARG A 32 -12.06 14.08 -3.03
C ARG A 32 -11.46 12.73 -3.40
N PHE A 33 -10.59 12.20 -2.55
CA PHE A 33 -9.95 10.91 -2.77
C PHE A 33 -10.97 9.77 -2.66
N LEU A 34 -11.83 9.81 -1.64
CA LEU A 34 -12.84 8.79 -1.37
C LEU A 34 -13.98 8.75 -2.41
N ARG A 35 -14.09 9.74 -3.30
CA ARG A 35 -14.96 9.69 -4.48
C ARG A 35 -14.36 8.89 -5.64
N GLU A 36 -13.03 8.81 -5.72
CA GLU A 36 -12.32 8.11 -6.79
C GLU A 36 -12.00 6.67 -6.40
N VAL A 37 -11.89 6.36 -5.10
CA VAL A 37 -11.44 5.07 -4.58
C VAL A 37 -12.24 4.68 -3.34
N GLU A 38 -12.72 3.44 -3.28
CA GLU A 38 -13.32 2.87 -2.08
C GLU A 38 -12.22 2.34 -1.15
N VAL A 39 -12.20 2.79 0.11
CA VAL A 39 -11.26 2.28 1.12
C VAL A 39 -12.03 1.50 2.18
N SER A 40 -11.84 0.18 2.20
CA SER A 40 -12.47 -0.73 3.16
C SER A 40 -11.48 -1.07 4.27
N PHE A 41 -11.82 -0.74 5.52
CA PHE A 41 -11.01 -1.09 6.69
C PHE A 41 -11.56 -2.31 7.42
N LYS A 42 -10.72 -3.31 7.63
CA LYS A 42 -10.97 -4.51 8.43
C LYS A 42 -10.18 -4.43 9.75
N PRO A 43 -10.76 -3.86 10.82
CA PRO A 43 -10.12 -3.82 12.14
C PRO A 43 -10.10 -5.20 12.79
N SER A 44 -9.15 -5.43 13.68
CA SER A 44 -9.15 -6.58 14.60
C SER A 44 -9.51 -6.11 16.01
N THR A 45 -10.34 -6.87 16.74
CA THR A 45 -10.76 -6.53 18.10
C THR A 45 -9.73 -6.92 19.17
N ASP A 46 -8.74 -7.74 18.81
CA ASP A 46 -7.72 -8.29 19.71
C ASP A 46 -6.32 -7.85 19.27
N LEU A 47 -6.12 -6.52 19.16
CA LEU A 47 -4.81 -5.96 18.86
C LEU A 47 -4.19 -5.45 20.16
N PRO A 48 -2.99 -5.95 20.55
CA PRO A 48 -2.22 -5.27 21.57
C PRO A 48 -1.79 -3.88 21.05
N PRO A 49 -1.48 -2.93 21.94
CA PRO A 49 -0.82 -1.70 21.55
C PRO A 49 0.45 -2.00 20.74
N ALA A 50 0.71 -1.21 19.70
CA ALA A 50 1.91 -1.36 18.89
C ALA A 50 2.95 -0.32 19.28
N VAL A 51 4.21 -0.71 19.31
CA VAL A 51 5.36 0.18 19.46
C VAL A 51 5.53 0.99 18.18
N GLY A 52 5.53 2.31 18.31
CA GLY A 52 5.77 3.23 17.20
C GLY A 52 5.03 4.55 17.32
N SER A 53 5.56 5.56 16.62
CA SER A 53 4.91 6.86 16.52
C SER A 53 3.69 6.79 15.61
N LYS A 54 2.54 7.29 16.09
CA LYS A 54 1.33 7.46 15.29
C LYS A 54 1.63 8.18 13.98
N ASP A 55 2.34 9.30 14.02
CA ASP A 55 2.57 10.14 12.84
C ASP A 55 3.37 9.41 11.76
N PHE A 56 4.37 8.62 12.17
CA PHE A 56 5.17 7.82 11.23
C PHE A 56 4.35 6.69 10.61
N ILE A 57 3.52 6.00 11.41
CA ILE A 57 2.59 4.98 10.89
C ILE A 57 1.62 5.61 9.90
N GLN A 58 1.00 6.75 10.25
CA GLN A 58 0.08 7.44 9.35
C GLN A 58 0.76 7.81 8.03
N GLN A 59 1.98 8.35 8.06
CA GLN A 59 2.71 8.73 6.85
C GLN A 59 3.05 7.51 5.97
N ILE A 60 3.43 6.38 6.57
CA ILE A 60 3.67 5.13 5.85
C ILE A 60 2.37 4.64 5.20
N LEU A 61 1.25 4.62 5.94
CA LEU A 61 -0.04 4.17 5.44
C LEU A 61 -0.58 5.06 4.32
N LEU A 62 -0.42 6.38 4.42
CA LEU A 62 -0.75 7.31 3.34
C LEU A 62 0.05 6.98 2.08
N ASN A 63 1.35 6.73 2.20
CA ASN A 63 2.18 6.35 1.05
C ASN A 63 1.69 5.05 0.41
N PHE A 64 1.34 4.03 1.20
CA PHE A 64 0.80 2.77 0.67
C PHE A 64 -0.56 2.97 -0.01
N ILE A 65 -1.48 3.71 0.61
CA ILE A 65 -2.82 3.96 0.07
C ILE A 65 -2.76 4.77 -1.23
N PHE A 66 -1.92 5.80 -1.31
CA PHE A 66 -1.76 6.57 -2.55
C PHE A 66 -1.14 5.71 -3.67
N ASN A 67 -0.14 4.88 -3.35
CA ASN A 67 0.44 3.97 -4.32
C ASN A 67 -0.57 2.95 -4.85
N ALA A 68 -1.40 2.40 -3.96
CA ALA A 68 -2.50 1.49 -4.28
C ALA A 68 -3.55 2.16 -5.19
N ALA A 69 -3.99 3.37 -4.85
CA ALA A 69 -4.95 4.13 -5.66
C ALA A 69 -4.41 4.40 -7.08
N GLU A 70 -3.16 4.82 -7.19
CA GLU A 70 -2.53 5.02 -8.49
C GLU A 70 -2.38 3.72 -9.29
N ALA A 71 -2.14 2.58 -8.63
CA ALA A 71 -2.01 1.28 -9.30
C ALA A 71 -3.34 0.77 -9.89
N THR A 72 -4.45 1.21 -9.31
CA THR A 72 -5.82 0.87 -9.73
C THR A 72 -6.45 1.89 -10.68
N SER A 73 -5.77 2.99 -10.97
CA SER A 73 -6.30 4.08 -11.79
C SER A 73 -6.41 3.68 -13.28
N PRO A 74 -7.55 3.96 -13.94
CA PRO A 74 -7.81 3.51 -15.32
C PRO A 74 -6.96 4.18 -16.40
N GLU A 75 -6.17 5.21 -16.08
CA GLU A 75 -5.20 5.80 -17.02
C GLU A 75 -4.00 4.88 -17.32
N ARG A 76 -3.85 3.79 -16.57
CA ARG A 76 -2.98 2.67 -16.98
C ARG A 76 -3.79 1.76 -17.90
N GLY A 77 -3.66 2.02 -19.20
CA GLY A 77 -4.37 1.32 -20.27
C GLY A 77 -4.54 -0.17 -20.01
N GLN A 78 -5.80 -0.59 -19.93
CA GLN A 78 -6.32 -1.81 -20.54
C GLN A 78 -5.30 -2.96 -20.68
N LEU A 79 -4.92 -3.59 -19.56
CA LEU A 79 -4.58 -5.01 -19.62
C LEU A 79 -5.91 -5.74 -19.70
N VAL A 80 -6.28 -6.05 -20.94
CA VAL A 80 -7.33 -6.98 -21.32
C VAL A 80 -7.29 -8.15 -20.35
N ARG A 81 -8.39 -8.39 -19.63
CA ARG A 81 -8.64 -9.70 -19.02
C ARG A 81 -8.62 -10.70 -20.16
N ALA A 82 -7.55 -11.48 -20.25
CA ALA A 82 -7.51 -12.69 -21.04
C ALA A 82 -8.24 -13.77 -20.23
N ASP A 83 -9.57 -13.70 -20.23
CA ASP A 83 -10.38 -14.89 -20.01
C ASP A 83 -11.06 -15.22 -21.36
N ASP A 84 -10.92 -16.49 -21.74
CA ASP A 84 -11.51 -17.19 -22.87
C ASP A 84 -10.88 -16.97 -24.27
N THR A 85 -9.72 -17.60 -24.47
CA THR A 85 -9.40 -18.19 -25.78
C THR A 85 -9.13 -19.68 -25.63
N ASP A 86 -10.18 -20.47 -25.78
CA ASP A 86 -10.06 -21.70 -26.56
C ASP A 86 -11.41 -22.12 -27.14
N ALA A 87 -11.64 -21.77 -28.41
CA ALA A 87 -12.28 -22.62 -29.43
C ALA A 87 -12.72 -21.79 -30.64
N GLY A 88 -12.17 -22.15 -31.81
CA GLY A 88 -12.92 -22.09 -33.07
C GLY A 88 -12.55 -20.96 -34.01
N GLY A 89 -11.81 -21.28 -35.08
CA GLY A 89 -11.42 -20.34 -36.11
C GLY A 89 -12.54 -19.93 -37.07
N GLY A 90 -12.25 -18.95 -37.94
CA GLY A 90 -13.12 -18.64 -39.08
C GLY A 90 -13.08 -17.20 -39.59
N LYS A 91 -12.12 -16.92 -40.47
CA LYS A 91 -12.17 -16.04 -41.67
C LYS A 91 -13.11 -14.80 -41.74
N THR A 92 -12.46 -13.66 -42.01
CA THR A 92 -12.78 -12.57 -42.97
C THR A 92 -14.24 -12.19 -43.25
N GLY A 93 -14.56 -10.91 -43.01
CA GLY A 93 -15.69 -10.23 -43.64
C GLY A 93 -15.79 -8.79 -43.15
N ALA A 94 -15.66 -7.83 -44.07
CA ALA A 94 -15.91 -6.42 -43.81
C ALA A 94 -17.39 -6.19 -43.50
N ASP A 95 -17.69 -5.51 -42.39
CA ASP A 95 -18.92 -4.72 -42.28
C ASP A 95 -18.71 -3.60 -41.26
N GLN A 96 -18.81 -2.36 -41.74
CA GLN A 96 -18.83 -1.16 -40.90
C GLN A 96 -20.27 -1.00 -40.39
N ALA A 97 -20.51 -1.37 -39.14
CA ALA A 97 -21.73 -1.03 -38.41
C ALA A 97 -21.41 -0.01 -37.30
N PRO A 98 -22.31 0.94 -36.99
CA PRO A 98 -21.96 2.17 -36.31
C PRO A 98 -21.71 1.97 -34.82
N ALA A 99 -20.77 2.73 -34.29
CA ALA A 99 -20.54 2.93 -32.87
C ALA A 99 -21.78 3.56 -32.21
N ARG A 100 -22.72 2.72 -31.74
CA ARG A 100 -23.76 3.12 -30.81
C ARG A 100 -23.89 2.09 -29.70
N GLU A 101 -23.91 2.62 -28.47
CA GLU A 101 -24.37 1.97 -27.23
C GLU A 101 -23.42 0.98 -26.55
N ARG A 102 -22.32 1.50 -26.00
CA ARG A 102 -21.79 1.00 -24.72
C ARG A 102 -22.29 1.91 -23.59
N ARG A 103 -23.60 1.88 -23.34
CA ARG A 103 -24.22 2.56 -22.20
C ARG A 103 -23.97 1.76 -20.92
N GLY A 104 -23.07 2.27 -20.09
CA GLY A 104 -23.23 2.29 -18.63
C GLY A 104 -23.20 0.95 -17.89
N GLN A 105 -22.13 0.16 -18.00
CA GLN A 105 -21.68 -0.55 -16.81
C GLN A 105 -21.01 0.49 -15.92
N ALA A 106 -21.65 0.83 -14.80
CA ALA A 106 -21.02 1.67 -13.78
C ALA A 106 -19.69 1.02 -13.41
N VAL A 107 -18.58 1.64 -13.84
CA VAL A 107 -17.25 1.23 -13.41
C VAL A 107 -17.24 1.44 -11.91
N ARG A 108 -17.30 0.35 -11.14
CA ARG A 108 -17.21 0.42 -9.68
C ARG A 108 -15.87 1.08 -9.35
N ALA A 109 -15.89 1.99 -8.38
CA ALA A 109 -14.66 2.59 -7.89
C ALA A 109 -13.70 1.46 -7.46
N PRO A 110 -12.40 1.57 -7.77
CA PRO A 110 -11.42 0.60 -7.30
C PRO A 110 -11.46 0.53 -5.77
N ILE A 111 -11.32 -0.68 -5.24
CA ILE A 111 -11.32 -0.94 -3.80
C ILE A 111 -9.89 -1.15 -3.30
N ILE A 112 -9.56 -0.47 -2.21
CA ILE A 112 -8.35 -0.69 -1.40
C ILE A 112 -8.80 -1.30 -0.07
N ILE A 113 -8.17 -2.39 0.33
CA ILE A 113 -8.45 -3.04 1.61
C ILE A 113 -7.31 -2.72 2.58
N VAL A 114 -7.63 -2.09 3.70
CA VAL A 114 -6.72 -1.95 4.84
C VAL A 114 -7.13 -2.96 5.90
N ALA A 115 -6.20 -3.72 6.46
CA ALA A 115 -6.49 -4.65 7.54
C ALA A 115 -5.39 -4.61 8.61
N ALA A 116 -5.77 -4.83 9.86
CA ALA A 116 -4.82 -4.95 10.96
C ALA A 116 -5.03 -6.28 11.68
N ARG A 117 -3.95 -7.01 11.95
CA ARG A 117 -3.98 -8.33 12.61
C ARG A 117 -2.80 -8.50 13.57
N ARG A 118 -3.00 -9.29 14.63
CA ARG A 118 -1.90 -9.80 15.45
C ARG A 118 -1.23 -10.95 14.72
N THR A 119 0.09 -10.97 14.71
CA THR A 119 0.91 -12.05 14.14
C THR A 119 1.96 -12.47 15.17
N PRO A 120 2.10 -13.77 15.48
CA PRO A 120 3.09 -14.24 16.46
C PRO A 120 4.52 -14.04 15.96
N GLU A 121 4.74 -14.14 14.64
CA GLU A 121 6.04 -13.99 14.00
C GLU A 121 5.95 -13.01 12.81
N PRO A 122 7.08 -12.43 12.36
CA PRO A 122 7.15 -11.65 11.13
C PRO A 122 6.82 -12.49 9.89
N LEU A 123 6.53 -11.83 8.77
CA LEU A 123 6.31 -12.50 7.48
C LEU A 123 7.62 -13.08 6.92
N SER A 124 7.54 -14.10 6.06
CA SER A 124 8.73 -14.78 5.55
C SER A 124 9.60 -13.93 4.60
N GLU A 125 8.98 -13.11 3.74
CA GLU A 125 9.68 -12.28 2.76
C GLU A 125 9.69 -10.81 3.18
N MET A 126 10.62 -10.47 4.09
CA MET A 126 10.77 -9.09 4.58
C MET A 126 11.71 -8.28 3.69
N VAL A 127 11.29 -7.06 3.37
CA VAL A 127 12.16 -5.99 2.83
C VAL A 127 12.98 -5.37 3.95
N LEU A 128 12.35 -5.19 5.12
CA LEU A 128 12.97 -4.69 6.33
C LEU A 128 12.46 -5.53 7.50
N THR A 129 13.37 -6.12 8.28
CA THR A 129 13.00 -6.93 9.45
C THR A 129 12.66 -6.04 10.65
N PRO A 130 11.54 -6.26 11.35
CA PRO A 130 11.22 -5.50 12.56
C PRO A 130 12.18 -5.86 13.70
N ALA A 131 12.22 -5.01 14.73
CA ALA A 131 12.88 -5.34 15.99
C ALA A 131 12.28 -6.63 16.59
N ALA A 132 13.11 -7.41 17.28
CA ALA A 132 12.66 -8.62 17.97
C ALA A 132 11.63 -8.27 19.06
N ALA A 133 10.51 -8.98 19.07
CA ALA A 133 9.43 -8.79 20.04
C ALA A 133 8.70 -10.12 20.31
N PRO A 134 7.98 -10.27 21.44
CA PRO A 134 7.18 -11.47 21.73
C PRO A 134 6.00 -11.69 20.77
N GLY A 135 5.63 -10.65 20.01
CA GLY A 135 4.62 -10.70 18.98
C GLY A 135 4.56 -9.40 18.19
N TYR A 136 3.73 -9.39 17.16
CA TYR A 136 3.68 -8.30 16.20
C TYR A 136 2.24 -7.90 15.88
N VAL A 137 2.05 -6.64 15.50
CA VAL A 137 0.85 -6.14 14.84
C VAL A 137 1.20 -5.83 13.39
N THR A 138 0.52 -6.48 12.46
CA THR A 138 0.71 -6.29 11.02
C THR A 138 -0.44 -5.50 10.44
N ILE A 139 -0.13 -4.38 9.79
CA ILE A 139 -1.07 -3.60 8.97
C ILE A 139 -0.81 -3.92 7.51
N SER A 140 -1.84 -4.32 6.76
CA SER A 140 -1.76 -4.57 5.33
C SER A 140 -2.60 -3.56 4.54
N VAL A 141 -2.07 -3.09 3.41
CA VAL A 141 -2.79 -2.30 2.40
C VAL A 141 -2.76 -3.07 1.09
N GLN A 142 -3.92 -3.55 0.67
CA GLN A 142 -4.12 -4.36 -0.54
C GLN A 142 -4.82 -3.56 -1.63
N ASP A 143 -4.28 -3.64 -2.84
CA ASP A 143 -4.88 -3.16 -4.08
C ASP A 143 -5.12 -4.31 -5.06
N PHE A 144 -5.98 -4.06 -6.05
CA PHE A 144 -6.26 -4.98 -7.16
C PHE A 144 -5.88 -4.35 -8.51
N GLY A 145 -4.76 -3.62 -8.51
CA GLY A 145 -4.26 -2.88 -9.67
C GLY A 145 -3.36 -3.73 -10.57
N CYS A 146 -2.46 -3.06 -11.30
CA CYS A 146 -1.59 -3.71 -12.27
C CYS A 146 -0.53 -4.66 -11.69
N GLY A 147 -0.33 -4.66 -10.37
CA GLY A 147 0.78 -5.37 -9.72
C GLY A 147 2.16 -4.81 -10.07
N ILE A 148 3.20 -5.52 -9.66
CA ILE A 148 4.61 -5.12 -9.78
C ILE A 148 5.38 -6.18 -10.57
N ALA A 149 6.02 -5.76 -11.66
CA ALA A 149 6.85 -6.65 -12.47
C ALA A 149 8.10 -7.13 -11.68
N PRO A 150 8.50 -8.41 -11.78
CA PRO A 150 9.62 -8.99 -11.03
C PRO A 150 10.91 -8.16 -11.01
N GLU A 151 11.28 -7.60 -12.16
CA GLU A 151 12.44 -6.76 -12.42
C GLU A 151 12.44 -5.44 -11.62
N ASN A 152 11.27 -4.96 -11.20
CA ASN A 152 11.14 -3.74 -10.41
C ASN A 152 11.20 -4.01 -8.90
N ARG A 153 10.98 -5.26 -8.45
CA ARG A 153 10.82 -5.63 -7.03
C ARG A 153 12.00 -5.21 -6.16
N ALA A 154 13.22 -5.42 -6.65
CA ALA A 154 14.46 -5.11 -5.91
C ALA A 154 14.67 -3.60 -5.71
N ARG A 155 14.05 -2.76 -6.54
CA ARG A 155 14.30 -1.32 -6.61
C ARG A 155 13.17 -0.47 -6.05
N LEU A 156 12.05 -1.09 -5.67
CA LEU A 156 10.84 -0.40 -5.21
C LEU A 156 11.08 0.62 -4.09
N PHE A 157 12.04 0.34 -3.21
CA PHE A 157 12.36 1.17 -2.05
C PHE A 157 13.58 2.08 -2.29
N GLU A 158 14.19 2.05 -3.48
CA GLU A 158 15.26 2.98 -3.85
C GLU A 158 14.70 4.41 -3.96
N PRO A 159 15.42 5.43 -3.46
CA PRO A 159 15.04 6.82 -3.66
C PRO A 159 14.89 7.16 -5.15
N PHE A 160 13.86 7.93 -5.48
CA PHE A 160 13.53 8.39 -6.84
C PHE A 160 13.18 7.30 -7.85
N PHE A 161 13.15 6.02 -7.46
CA PHE A 161 12.70 4.97 -8.34
C PHE A 161 11.19 5.10 -8.61
N THR A 162 10.83 5.16 -9.89
CA THR A 162 9.44 5.20 -10.33
C THR A 162 9.33 4.63 -11.72
N THR A 163 8.33 3.76 -11.94
CA THR A 163 7.93 3.32 -13.29
C THR A 163 6.93 4.30 -13.91
N LYS A 164 6.68 5.44 -13.25
CA LYS A 164 5.62 6.40 -13.56
C LYS A 164 6.15 7.81 -13.88
N ALA A 165 7.43 7.94 -14.24
CA ALA A 165 8.04 9.25 -14.52
C ALA A 165 7.31 10.05 -15.62
N LEU A 166 6.56 9.36 -16.49
CA LEU A 166 5.81 9.92 -17.62
C LEU A 166 4.27 9.99 -17.40
N SER A 167 3.73 9.62 -16.22
CA SER A 167 2.28 9.74 -15.97
C SER A 167 1.84 11.18 -15.69
N THR A 168 0.59 11.48 -16.01
CA THR A 168 -0.12 12.76 -15.81
C THR A 168 0.00 13.29 -14.38
N ARG A 169 -0.02 12.41 -13.37
CA ARG A 169 0.49 12.67 -12.01
C ARG A 169 1.94 12.18 -11.95
N ARG A 170 2.93 13.08 -11.92
CA ARG A 170 4.34 12.70 -11.72
C ARG A 170 4.49 12.04 -10.35
N GLY A 171 4.71 10.72 -10.32
CA GLY A 171 5.17 10.05 -9.11
C GLY A 171 6.62 10.46 -8.85
N THR A 172 6.89 11.13 -7.73
CA THR A 172 8.24 11.60 -7.35
C THR A 172 9.22 10.46 -7.08
N GLY A 173 8.74 9.22 -6.94
CA GLY A 173 9.54 8.06 -6.53
C GLY A 173 9.98 8.13 -5.07
N LEU A 174 9.39 9.02 -4.27
CA LEU A 174 9.79 9.23 -2.86
C LEU A 174 8.89 8.49 -1.86
N GLY A 175 7.71 8.03 -2.25
CA GLY A 175 6.74 7.46 -1.31
C GLY A 175 7.25 6.21 -0.58
N LEU A 176 7.71 5.20 -1.33
CA LEU A 176 8.18 3.94 -0.72
C LEU A 176 9.55 4.08 -0.05
N SER A 177 10.46 4.90 -0.58
CA SER A 177 11.74 5.18 0.08
C SER A 177 11.54 5.93 1.39
N MET A 178 10.60 6.88 1.46
CA MET A 178 10.20 7.51 2.73
C MET A 178 9.59 6.50 3.70
N ALA A 179 8.72 5.61 3.23
CA ALA A 179 8.13 4.58 4.07
C ALA A 179 9.20 3.65 4.68
N TYR A 180 10.21 3.27 3.88
CA TYR A 180 11.37 2.50 4.35
C TYR A 180 12.14 3.23 5.44
N GLU A 181 12.45 4.50 5.24
CA GLU A 181 13.20 5.30 6.21
C GLU A 181 12.45 5.49 7.53
N LEU A 182 11.14 5.74 7.47
CA LEU A 182 10.29 5.85 8.65
C LEU A 182 10.18 4.52 9.39
N ALA A 183 9.94 3.41 8.68
CA ALA A 183 9.88 2.09 9.29
C ALA A 183 11.19 1.73 9.98
N ARG A 184 12.33 1.99 9.31
CA ARG A 184 13.66 1.79 9.87
C ARG A 184 13.89 2.58 11.16
N LYS A 185 13.50 3.86 11.18
CA LYS A 185 13.61 4.71 12.39
C LYS A 185 12.79 4.18 13.55
N MET A 186 11.66 3.54 13.28
CA MET A 186 10.79 2.95 14.30
C MET A 186 11.22 1.54 14.74
N GLY A 187 12.21 0.92 14.07
CA GLY A 187 12.45 -0.52 14.21
C GLY A 187 11.28 -1.38 13.70
N ALA A 188 10.44 -0.83 12.82
CA ALA A 188 9.33 -1.54 12.20
C ALA A 188 9.82 -2.33 10.97
N GLY A 189 9.06 -3.36 10.61
CA GLY A 189 9.31 -4.19 9.45
C GLY A 189 8.46 -3.79 8.26
N LEU A 190 8.95 -4.06 7.06
CA LEU A 190 8.24 -3.89 5.80
C LEU A 190 8.30 -5.18 4.98
N ALA A 191 7.19 -5.53 4.36
CA ALA A 191 7.11 -6.61 3.38
C ALA A 191 6.10 -6.25 2.30
N PHE A 192 6.12 -6.98 1.18
CA PHE A 192 5.08 -6.87 0.17
C PHE A 192 4.92 -8.15 -0.63
N GLU A 193 3.70 -8.39 -1.08
CA GLU A 193 3.34 -9.43 -2.03
C GLU A 193 2.75 -8.76 -3.27
N SER A 194 3.05 -9.26 -4.47
CA SER A 194 2.51 -8.66 -5.69
C SER A 194 2.60 -9.63 -6.85
N GLN A 195 1.54 -9.65 -7.67
CA GLN A 195 1.47 -10.40 -8.91
C GLN A 195 0.95 -9.48 -10.02
N VAL A 196 1.64 -9.49 -11.17
CA VAL A 196 1.27 -8.69 -12.35
C VAL A 196 -0.17 -9.03 -12.77
N GLY A 197 -0.99 -7.98 -12.92
CA GLY A 197 -2.41 -8.09 -13.28
C GLY A 197 -3.36 -8.46 -12.15
N GLN A 198 -2.86 -8.79 -10.95
CA GLN A 198 -3.71 -9.15 -9.79
C GLN A 198 -3.66 -8.14 -8.64
N GLY A 199 -2.64 -7.27 -8.62
CA GLY A 199 -2.48 -6.22 -7.61
C GLY A 199 -1.31 -6.48 -6.66
N SER A 200 -1.30 -5.74 -5.56
CA SER A 200 -0.23 -5.82 -4.55
C SER A 200 -0.80 -5.71 -3.14
N THR A 201 -0.08 -6.27 -2.17
CA THR A 201 -0.30 -6.07 -0.74
C THR A 201 1.00 -5.60 -0.10
N PHE A 202 0.98 -4.41 0.50
CA PHE A 202 2.09 -3.90 1.30
C PHE A 202 1.81 -4.12 2.78
N PHE A 203 2.83 -4.50 3.54
CA PHE A 203 2.74 -4.81 4.95
C PHE A 203 3.66 -3.89 5.76
N LEU A 204 3.13 -3.29 6.82
CA LEU A 204 3.87 -2.66 7.91
C LEU A 204 3.75 -3.56 9.14
N VAL A 205 4.89 -3.99 9.68
CA VAL A 205 4.97 -4.92 10.82
C VAL A 205 5.54 -4.17 12.02
N LEU A 206 4.74 -4.01 13.06
CA LEU A 206 5.10 -3.29 14.28
C LEU A 206 5.29 -4.29 15.43
N ALA A 207 6.26 -4.05 16.31
CA ALA A 207 6.36 -4.81 17.55
C ALA A 207 5.10 -4.58 18.41
N ALA A 208 4.50 -5.64 18.93
CA ALA A 208 3.46 -5.54 19.93
C ALA A 208 4.06 -5.17 21.28
N SER A 209 3.41 -4.31 22.05
CA SER A 209 3.67 -4.20 23.48
C SER A 209 3.21 -5.48 24.18
N GLU A 210 3.89 -5.82 25.28
CA GLU A 210 3.39 -6.83 26.21
C GLU A 210 2.07 -6.39 26.87
#